data_AF-Q06B90-F1
#
_entry.id   AF-Q06B90-F1
#
_cell.length_a   1.000
_cell.length_b   1.000
_cell.length_c   1.000
_cell.angle_alpha   90.00
_cell.angle_beta   90.00
_cell.angle_gamma   90.00
#
_symmetry.space_group_name_H-M   'P 1'
#
loop_
_entity.id
_entity.type
_entity.pdbx_description
1 polymer ?
#
loop_
_entity_poly.entity_id
_entity_poly.type
_entity_poly.pdbx_seq_one_letter_code
_entity_poly.pdbx_strand_id
1 'polypeptide(L)'
;MSIKRTLLWYLFIILPLFDMLNGYLVVNGAIDEGGVASPSQLARIVAVILLLITMYVDKINITIPILISSYILLVETFSGLFHHSVFGAIIGLTNAYKIVYLILLMFCLKNIINNRSDLEYMASMMGANLYIISCSIVFALITGLGNSTYGWGGGTKGFFASGNSLGIYLGAMSIAYLSLYKFNIISNRAFLFFPIVIFSILMLTSKAAIISSMLVAIYWVSFTKYRLPILLFNFYSNLILFR
;
A
#
# COMPACT_ATOMS: atom_id res chain seq x y z
N MET A 1 19.65 -7.36 -13.20
CA MET A 1 18.20 -7.35 -12.87
C MET A 1 17.51 -6.54 -13.97
N SER A 2 16.40 -7.01 -14.56
CA SER A 2 15.69 -6.23 -15.59
C SER A 2 15.05 -4.99 -14.97
N ILE A 3 14.91 -3.91 -15.74
CA ILE A 3 14.35 -2.64 -15.26
C ILE A 3 12.96 -2.83 -14.62
N LYS A 4 12.13 -3.70 -15.20
CA LYS A 4 10.82 -4.12 -14.67
C LYS A 4 10.91 -4.72 -13.28
N ARG A 5 11.85 -5.64 -13.06
CA ARG A 5 12.05 -6.28 -11.76
C ARG A 5 12.57 -5.29 -10.73
N THR A 6 13.49 -4.41 -11.13
CA THR A 6 13.99 -3.32 -10.27
C THR A 6 12.86 -2.39 -9.85
N LEU A 7 11.97 -2.00 -10.77
CA LEU A 7 10.79 -1.20 -10.47
C LEU A 7 9.86 -1.90 -9.47
N LEU A 8 9.48 -3.15 -9.72
CA LEU A 8 8.61 -3.91 -8.81
C LEU A 8 9.23 -4.07 -7.42
N TRP A 9 10.52 -4.38 -7.35
CA TRP A 9 11.26 -4.45 -6.09
C TRP A 9 11.27 -3.10 -5.36
N TYR A 10 11.51 -2.00 -6.08
CA TYR A 10 11.49 -0.67 -5.50
C TYR A 10 10.10 -0.32 -4.95
N LEU A 11 9.05 -0.55 -5.73
CA LEU A 11 7.66 -0.23 -5.37
C LEU A 11 7.15 -1.04 -4.17
N PHE A 12 7.48 -2.33 -4.11
CA PHE A 12 6.95 -3.22 -3.07
C PHE A 12 7.87 -3.35 -1.85
N ILE A 13 9.17 -3.08 -1.96
CA ILE A 13 10.10 -3.28 -0.83
C ILE A 13 10.64 -1.94 -0.34
N ILE A 14 11.25 -1.16 -1.22
CA ILE A 14 11.94 0.08 -0.82
C ILE A 14 10.96 1.18 -0.43
N LEU A 15 9.94 1.43 -1.26
CA LEU A 15 8.98 2.51 -1.02
C LEU A 15 8.26 2.39 0.34
N PRO A 16 7.74 1.21 0.76
CA PRO A 16 7.15 1.04 2.08
C PRO A 16 8.13 1.28 3.23
N LEU A 17 9.42 0.95 3.08
CA LEU A 17 10.43 1.24 4.10
C LEU A 17 10.60 2.75 4.27
N PHE A 18 10.60 3.51 3.18
CA PHE A 18 10.59 4.98 3.27
C PHE A 18 9.29 5.53 3.86
N ASP A 19 8.14 4.91 3.60
CA ASP A 19 6.87 5.28 4.25
C ASP A 19 6.89 4.98 5.76
N MET A 20 7.54 3.90 6.20
CA MET A 20 7.77 3.59 7.63
C MET A 20 8.72 4.60 8.28
N LEU A 21 9.84 4.93 7.64
CA LEU A 21 10.75 5.97 8.14
C LEU A 21 10.04 7.32 8.26
N ASN A 22 9.25 7.66 7.25
CA ASN A 22 8.45 8.88 7.26
C ASN A 22 7.43 8.88 8.40
N GLY A 23 6.70 7.78 8.62
CA GLY A 23 5.74 7.70 9.71
C GLY A 23 6.37 7.77 11.10
N TYR A 24 7.56 7.19 11.28
CA TYR A 24 8.33 7.33 12.51
C TYR A 24 8.76 8.78 12.77
N LEU A 25 9.29 9.48 11.76
CA LEU A 25 9.73 10.87 11.89
C LEU A 25 8.58 11.83 12.16
N VAL A 26 7.43 11.62 11.51
CA VAL A 26 6.23 12.44 11.70
C VAL A 26 5.71 12.33 13.13
N VAL A 27 5.64 11.12 13.69
CA VAL A 27 5.10 10.93 15.05
C VAL A 27 6.05 11.44 16.13
N ASN A 28 7.36 11.39 15.89
CA ASN A 28 8.35 12.00 16.78
C ASN A 28 8.43 13.54 16.66
N GLY A 29 7.58 14.17 15.83
CA GLY A 29 7.56 15.62 15.64
C GLY A 29 8.77 16.19 14.90
N ALA A 30 9.57 15.34 14.26
CA ALA A 30 10.73 15.79 13.48
C ALA A 30 10.33 16.40 12.13
N ILE A 31 9.17 16.02 11.59
CA ILE A 31 8.62 16.50 10.32
C ILE A 31 7.10 16.66 10.46
N ASP A 32 6.54 17.71 9.89
CA ASP A 32 5.09 17.91 9.84
C ASP A 32 4.37 16.84 9.01
N GLU A 33 3.11 16.58 9.34
CA GLU A 33 2.22 15.74 8.53
C GLU A 33 2.05 16.37 7.13
N GLY A 34 2.66 15.74 6.13
CA GLY A 34 2.64 16.26 4.76
C GLY A 34 3.70 17.32 4.47
N GLY A 35 4.69 17.47 5.35
CA GLY A 35 5.82 18.37 5.17
C GLY A 35 6.48 18.24 3.80
N VAL A 36 6.94 19.37 3.27
CA VAL A 36 7.60 19.46 1.97
C VAL A 36 8.92 18.67 2.03
N ALA A 37 9.16 17.81 1.04
CA ALA A 37 10.36 16.96 0.93
C ALA A 37 10.53 15.88 2.01
N SER A 38 9.43 15.36 2.56
CA SER A 38 9.51 14.23 3.49
C SER A 38 10.13 12.98 2.83
N PRO A 39 10.74 12.04 3.57
CA PRO A 39 11.45 10.88 2.99
C PRO A 39 10.59 10.05 2.03
N SER A 40 9.30 9.90 2.33
CA SER A 40 8.36 9.20 1.43
C SER A 40 8.11 9.96 0.12
N GLN A 41 8.15 11.30 0.14
CA GLN A 41 8.00 12.11 -1.06
C GLN A 41 9.22 11.95 -1.98
N LEU A 42 10.43 11.99 -1.40
CA LEU A 42 11.67 11.75 -2.14
C LEU A 42 11.68 10.35 -2.77
N ALA A 43 11.27 9.33 -2.02
CA ALA A 43 11.16 7.97 -2.54
C ALA A 43 10.13 7.87 -3.68
N ARG A 44 9.00 8.59 -3.61
CA ARG A 44 8.03 8.64 -4.71
C ARG A 44 8.57 9.37 -5.94
N ILE A 45 9.38 10.42 -5.79
CA ILE A 45 10.04 11.07 -6.94
C ILE A 45 10.95 10.07 -7.66
N VAL A 46 11.74 9.30 -6.90
CA VAL A 46 12.56 8.22 -7.47
C VAL A 46 11.67 7.17 -8.15
N ALA A 47 10.53 6.81 -7.56
CA ALA A 47 9.56 5.90 -8.19
C ALA A 47 9.03 6.45 -9.52
N VAL A 48 8.68 7.73 -9.60
CA VAL A 48 8.23 8.40 -10.83
C VAL A 48 9.32 8.35 -11.90
N ILE A 49 10.58 8.63 -11.54
CA ILE A 49 11.72 8.54 -12.47
C ILE A 49 11.85 7.11 -12.99
N LEU A 50 11.80 6.10 -12.12
CA LEU A 50 11.87 4.69 -12.52
C LEU A 50 10.68 4.28 -13.41
N LEU A 51 9.48 4.79 -13.16
CA LEU A 51 8.31 4.56 -14.00
C LEU A 51 8.53 5.13 -15.41
N LEU A 52 8.99 6.38 -15.52
CA LEU A 52 9.27 7.02 -16.80
C LEU A 52 10.37 6.29 -17.59
N ILE A 53 11.46 5.88 -16.91
CA ILE A 53 12.53 5.08 -17.54
C ILE A 53 11.97 3.74 -18.03
N THR A 54 11.16 3.06 -17.22
CA THR A 54 10.57 1.77 -17.62
C THR A 54 9.65 1.94 -18.82
N MET A 55 8.80 2.96 -18.83
CA MET A 55 7.92 3.25 -19.97
C MET A 55 8.70 3.57 -21.24
N TYR A 56 9.81 4.29 -21.14
CA TYR A 56 10.69 4.57 -22.28
C TYR A 56 11.34 3.29 -22.82
N VAL A 57 11.95 2.47 -21.95
CA VAL A 57 12.65 1.24 -22.33
C VAL A 57 11.70 0.21 -22.94
N ASP A 58 10.53 0.03 -22.34
CA ASP A 58 9.51 -0.92 -22.82
C ASP A 58 8.63 -0.35 -23.94
N LYS A 59 8.94 0.87 -24.43
CA LYS A 59 8.19 1.57 -25.50
C LYS A 59 6.68 1.66 -25.22
N ILE A 60 6.32 1.83 -23.95
CA ILE A 60 4.94 2.05 -23.53
C ILE A 60 4.52 3.44 -24.03
N ASN A 61 3.28 3.59 -24.52
CA ASN A 61 2.77 4.89 -24.93
C ASN A 61 2.73 5.85 -23.73
N ILE A 62 3.67 6.81 -23.73
CA ILE A 62 3.83 7.83 -22.68
C ILE A 62 2.97 9.08 -22.90
N THR A 63 2.44 9.28 -24.11
CA THR A 63 1.84 10.56 -24.51
C THR A 63 0.62 10.91 -23.67
N ILE A 64 -0.30 9.96 -23.53
CA ILE A 64 -1.54 10.15 -22.74
C ILE A 64 -1.23 10.42 -21.26
N PRO A 65 -0.47 9.58 -20.54
CA PRO A 65 -0.20 9.81 -19.13
C PRO A 65 0.60 11.10 -18.89
N ILE A 66 1.51 11.50 -19.79
CA ILE A 66 2.23 12.77 -19.69
C ILE A 66 1.28 13.96 -19.91
N LEU A 67 0.36 13.88 -20.88
CA LEU A 67 -0.62 14.95 -21.13
C LEU A 67 -1.51 15.17 -19.90
N ILE A 68 -2.04 14.10 -19.31
CA ILE A 68 -2.88 14.20 -18.10
C ILE A 68 -2.05 14.74 -16.93
N SER A 69 -0.83 14.24 -16.75
CA SER A 69 0.05 14.66 -15.65
C SER A 69 0.45 16.12 -15.76
N SER A 70 0.79 16.58 -16.96
CA SER A 70 1.15 17.97 -17.22
C SER A 70 -0.05 18.90 -17.01
N TYR A 71 -1.25 18.50 -17.43
CA TYR A 71 -2.47 19.27 -17.15
C TYR A 71 -2.68 19.49 -15.65
N ILE A 72 -2.60 18.44 -14.83
CA ILE A 72 -2.80 18.53 -13.38
C ILE A 72 -1.75 19.45 -12.74
N LEU A 73 -0.49 19.29 -13.12
CA LEU A 73 0.59 20.14 -12.60
C LEU A 73 0.39 21.60 -13.01
N LEU A 74 -0.01 21.85 -14.26
CA LEU A 74 -0.29 23.20 -14.74
C LEU A 74 -1.41 23.85 -13.94
N VAL A 75 -2.53 23.16 -13.72
CA VAL A 75 -3.66 23.69 -12.93
C VAL A 75 -3.21 24.15 -11.54
N GLU A 76 -2.41 23.34 -10.83
CA GLU A 76 -1.88 23.73 -9.51
C GLU A 76 -0.90 24.91 -9.60
N THR A 77 -0.01 24.93 -10.61
CA THR A 77 0.90 26.08 -10.79
C THR A 77 0.15 27.37 -11.08
N PHE A 78 -0.85 27.35 -11.96
CA PHE A 78 -1.66 28.52 -12.29
C PHE A 78 -2.49 28.98 -11.09
N SER A 79 -3.10 28.04 -10.35
CA SER A 79 -3.84 28.35 -9.12
C SER A 79 -2.95 29.01 -8.08
N GLY A 80 -1.74 28.48 -7.86
CA GLY A 80 -0.76 29.03 -6.93
C GLY A 80 -0.26 30.42 -7.32
N LEU A 81 -0.01 30.64 -8.62
CA LEU A 81 0.36 31.96 -9.15
C LEU A 81 -0.77 32.98 -9.00
N PHE A 82 -2.02 32.58 -9.26
CA PHE A 82 -3.20 33.45 -9.17
C PHE A 82 -3.48 33.93 -7.74
N HIS A 83 -3.29 33.06 -6.74
CA HIS A 83 -3.48 33.42 -5.33
C HIS A 83 -2.25 34.08 -4.70
N HIS A 84 -1.17 34.31 -5.47
CA HIS A 84 0.11 34.88 -4.99
C HIS A 84 0.67 34.19 -3.73
N SER A 85 0.37 32.90 -3.54
CA SER A 85 0.78 32.15 -2.36
C SER A 85 1.80 31.08 -2.74
N VAL A 86 3.09 31.40 -2.57
CA VAL A 86 4.19 30.46 -2.86
C VAL A 86 4.04 29.18 -2.04
N PHE A 87 3.67 29.32 -0.76
CA PHE A 87 3.45 28.18 0.13
C PHE A 87 2.26 27.30 -0.32
N GLY A 88 1.16 27.92 -0.74
CA GLY A 88 0.00 27.22 -1.29
C GLY A 88 0.33 26.47 -2.58
N ALA A 89 1.11 27.09 -3.48
CA ALA A 89 1.59 26.47 -4.71
C ALA A 89 2.46 25.22 -4.44
N ILE A 90 3.36 25.30 -3.45
CA ILE A 90 4.23 24.16 -3.08
C ILE A 90 3.41 23.00 -2.52
N ILE A 91 2.43 23.28 -1.66
CA ILE A 91 1.53 22.23 -1.12
C ILE A 91 0.67 21.62 -2.24
N GLY A 92 0.12 22.46 -3.12
CA GLY A 92 -0.65 22.03 -4.29
C GLY A 92 0.15 21.07 -5.17
N LEU A 93 1.37 21.45 -5.55
CA LEU A 93 2.31 20.60 -6.30
C LEU A 93 2.65 19.30 -5.56
N THR A 94 2.85 19.39 -4.25
CA THR A 94 3.13 18.24 -3.36
C THR A 94 1.95 17.26 -3.32
N ASN A 95 0.72 17.71 -3.56
CA ASN A 95 -0.44 16.83 -3.65
C ASN A 95 -0.68 16.35 -5.08
N ALA A 96 -0.52 17.21 -6.09
CA ALA A 96 -0.68 16.85 -7.49
C ALA A 96 0.29 15.74 -7.93
N TYR A 97 1.56 15.77 -7.49
CA TYR A 97 2.50 14.73 -7.90
C TYR A 97 2.07 13.32 -7.42
N LYS A 98 1.32 13.21 -6.30
CA LYS A 98 0.80 11.92 -5.81
C LYS A 98 -0.19 11.32 -6.81
N ILE A 99 -1.01 12.18 -7.43
CA ILE A 99 -1.96 11.79 -8.48
C ILE A 99 -1.20 11.41 -9.76
N VAL A 100 -0.21 12.22 -10.15
CA VAL A 100 0.69 11.93 -11.29
C VAL A 100 1.35 10.57 -11.14
N TYR A 101 1.92 10.29 -9.97
CA TYR A 101 2.52 9.00 -9.65
C TYR A 101 1.52 7.85 -9.84
N LEU A 102 0.29 7.99 -9.34
CA LEU A 102 -0.74 6.97 -9.45
C LEU A 102 -1.14 6.70 -10.92
N ILE A 103 -1.28 7.76 -11.73
CA ILE A 103 -1.58 7.63 -13.17
C ILE A 103 -0.46 6.87 -13.88
N LEU A 104 0.81 7.29 -13.68
CA LEU A 104 1.96 6.63 -14.29
C LEU A 104 2.06 5.16 -13.87
N LEU A 105 1.85 4.87 -12.58
CA LEU A 105 1.87 3.51 -12.05
C LEU A 105 0.81 2.62 -12.73
N MET A 106 -0.42 3.11 -12.90
CA MET A 106 -1.50 2.35 -13.55
C MET A 106 -1.16 2.00 -15.01
N PHE A 107 -0.65 2.96 -15.78
CA PHE A 107 -0.26 2.73 -17.18
C PHE A 107 0.95 1.79 -17.29
N CYS A 108 1.90 1.90 -16.36
CA CYS A 108 3.10 1.07 -16.35
C CYS A 108 2.76 -0.38 -15.99
N LEU A 109 2.04 -0.61 -14.88
CA LEU A 109 1.70 -1.95 -14.40
C LEU A 109 0.90 -2.77 -15.43
N LYS A 110 0.00 -2.13 -16.19
CA LYS A 110 -0.77 -2.78 -17.26
C LYS A 110 0.13 -3.43 -18.33
N ASN A 111 1.30 -2.86 -18.60
CA ASN A 111 2.17 -3.24 -19.71
C ASN A 111 3.46 -3.94 -19.28
N ILE A 112 3.74 -3.99 -17.97
CA ILE A 112 4.93 -4.66 -17.43
C ILE A 112 4.74 -6.18 -17.35
N ILE A 113 3.53 -6.63 -17.01
CA ILE A 113 3.22 -8.04 -16.78
C ILE A 113 2.86 -8.70 -18.11
N ASN A 114 3.87 -9.18 -18.84
CA ASN A 114 3.67 -9.80 -20.15
C ASN A 114 3.68 -11.33 -20.07
N ASN A 115 4.44 -11.89 -19.14
CA ASN A 115 4.64 -13.33 -19.02
C ASN A 115 4.34 -13.83 -17.61
N ARG A 116 4.13 -15.14 -17.49
CA ARG A 116 3.92 -15.81 -16.20
C ARG A 116 5.06 -15.57 -15.21
N SER A 117 6.31 -15.53 -15.67
CA SER A 117 7.49 -15.29 -14.84
C SER A 117 7.50 -13.88 -14.22
N ASP A 118 7.00 -12.88 -14.94
CA ASP A 118 6.87 -11.51 -14.42
C ASP A 118 5.75 -11.43 -13.38
N LEU A 119 4.65 -12.15 -13.60
CA LEU A 119 3.55 -12.27 -12.64
C LEU A 119 3.99 -13.00 -11.36
N GLU A 120 4.74 -14.09 -11.48
CA GLU A 120 5.32 -14.82 -10.33
C GLU A 120 6.30 -13.95 -9.55
N TYR A 121 7.12 -13.15 -10.24
CA TYR A 121 8.02 -12.20 -9.58
C TYR A 121 7.25 -11.10 -8.84
N MET A 122 6.23 -10.51 -9.49
CA MET A 122 5.34 -9.55 -8.82
C MET A 122 4.70 -10.17 -7.58
N ALA A 123 4.15 -11.38 -7.69
CA ALA A 123 3.56 -12.11 -6.57
C ALA A 123 4.56 -12.28 -5.42
N SER A 124 5.80 -12.68 -5.72
CA SER A 124 6.86 -12.81 -4.72
C SER A 124 7.14 -11.48 -4.01
N MET A 125 7.21 -10.36 -4.75
CA MET A 125 7.41 -9.04 -4.17
C MET A 125 6.19 -8.59 -3.34
N MET A 126 4.97 -8.89 -3.80
CA MET A 126 3.74 -8.62 -3.05
C MET A 126 3.71 -9.39 -1.72
N GLY A 127 4.05 -10.67 -1.75
CA GLY A 127 4.12 -11.51 -0.55
C GLY A 127 5.20 -11.02 0.44
N ALA A 128 6.37 -10.65 -0.07
CA ALA A 128 7.44 -10.06 0.74
C ALA A 128 7.02 -8.73 1.38
N ASN A 129 6.33 -7.86 0.64
CA ASN A 129 5.75 -6.63 1.15
C ASN A 129 4.78 -6.88 2.31
N LEU A 130 3.79 -7.76 2.10
CA LEU A 130 2.84 -8.15 3.14
C LEU A 130 3.56 -8.69 4.37
N TYR A 131 4.61 -9.49 4.17
CA TYR A 131 5.43 -10.03 5.24
C TYR A 131 6.12 -8.94 6.06
N ILE A 132 6.90 -8.09 5.40
CA ILE A 132 7.68 -7.01 6.03
C ILE A 132 6.76 -6.10 6.83
N ILE A 133 5.66 -5.64 6.22
CA ILE A 133 4.76 -4.69 6.88
C ILE A 133 4.05 -5.34 8.06
N SER A 134 3.50 -6.55 7.90
CA SER A 134 2.78 -7.23 8.99
C SER A 134 3.71 -7.53 10.16
N CYS A 135 4.92 -8.03 9.89
CA CYS A 135 5.94 -8.25 10.92
C CYS A 135 6.35 -6.95 11.60
N SER A 136 6.47 -5.84 10.86
CA SER A 136 6.82 -4.54 11.46
C SER A 136 5.75 -4.04 12.43
N ILE A 137 4.46 -4.24 12.13
CA ILE A 137 3.35 -3.86 13.01
C ILE A 137 3.36 -4.73 14.27
N VAL A 138 3.54 -6.04 14.12
CA VAL A 138 3.61 -6.97 15.27
C VAL A 138 4.84 -6.67 16.13
N PHE A 139 5.99 -6.40 15.53
CA PHE A 139 7.20 -5.99 16.23
C PHE A 139 6.97 -4.70 17.03
N ALA A 140 6.38 -3.69 16.39
CA ALA A 140 6.07 -2.41 17.02
C ALA A 140 5.06 -2.55 18.17
N LEU A 141 4.10 -3.48 18.05
CA LEU A 141 3.17 -3.84 19.13
C LEU A 141 3.91 -4.44 20.34
N ILE A 142 4.77 -5.44 20.11
CA ILE A 142 5.47 -6.17 21.18
C ILE A 142 6.48 -5.27 21.89
N THR A 143 7.21 -4.46 21.13
CA THR A 143 8.27 -3.59 21.67
C THR A 143 7.73 -2.31 22.31
N GLY A 144 6.48 -1.95 22.04
CA GLY A 144 5.92 -0.65 22.44
C GLY A 144 6.54 0.54 21.70
N LEU A 145 7.39 0.30 20.69
CA LEU A 145 8.01 1.33 19.86
C LEU A 145 7.08 1.84 18.74
N GLY A 146 5.89 1.25 18.63
CA GLY A 146 4.91 1.59 17.62
C GLY A 146 4.10 2.84 17.95
N ASN A 147 3.74 3.56 16.90
CA ASN A 147 2.85 4.69 17.00
C ASN A 147 1.44 4.20 17.37
N SER A 148 0.78 4.88 18.32
CA SER A 148 -0.61 4.59 18.66
C SER A 148 -1.55 4.97 17.51
N THR A 149 -2.54 4.12 17.20
CA THR A 149 -3.59 4.48 16.23
C THR A 149 -4.50 5.57 16.77
N TYR A 150 -4.86 5.46 18.05
CA TYR A 150 -5.66 6.45 18.78
C TYR A 150 -4.87 6.97 19.98
N GLY A 151 -5.00 8.26 20.29
CA GLY A 151 -4.23 8.93 21.36
C GLY A 151 -4.45 8.37 22.77
N TRP A 152 -5.40 7.45 22.96
CA TRP A 152 -5.66 6.75 24.23
C TRP A 152 -5.09 5.33 24.27
N GLY A 153 -4.15 4.98 23.39
CA GLY A 153 -3.43 3.70 23.44
C GLY A 153 -4.17 2.50 22.81
N GLY A 154 -5.30 2.73 22.15
CA GLY A 154 -6.02 1.68 21.41
C GLY A 154 -5.33 1.36 20.07
N GLY A 155 -4.64 0.23 19.99
CA GLY A 155 -4.02 -0.29 18.76
C GLY A 155 -2.76 0.45 18.29
N THR A 156 -2.03 -0.18 17.37
CA THR A 156 -0.76 0.35 16.85
C THR A 156 -0.78 0.43 15.33
N LYS A 157 -0.39 1.60 14.80
CA LYS A 157 -0.11 1.80 13.37
C LYS A 157 1.34 1.45 12.99
N GLY A 158 2.06 0.77 13.88
CA GLY A 158 3.47 0.46 13.72
C GLY A 158 4.30 1.73 13.50
N PHE A 159 5.16 1.71 12.50
CA PHE A 159 5.98 2.88 12.12
C PHE A 159 5.29 3.78 11.09
N PHE A 160 4.00 3.59 10.79
CA PHE A 160 3.31 4.35 9.76
C PHE A 160 2.56 5.57 10.32
N ALA A 161 2.27 6.53 9.44
CA ALA A 161 1.55 7.75 9.82
C ALA A 161 0.02 7.54 9.95
N SER A 162 -0.58 6.63 9.16
CA SER A 162 -2.04 6.43 9.10
C SER A 162 -2.44 4.96 9.22
N GLY A 163 -3.17 4.61 10.28
CA GLY A 163 -3.71 3.25 10.47
C GLY A 163 -4.84 2.88 9.50
N ASN A 164 -5.69 3.84 9.11
CA ASN A 164 -6.79 3.60 8.17
C ASN A 164 -6.27 3.25 6.76
N SER A 165 -5.38 4.09 6.23
CA SER A 165 -4.81 3.90 4.90
C SER A 165 -4.01 2.60 4.84
N LEU A 166 -3.26 2.29 5.91
CA LEU A 166 -2.51 1.04 6.02
C LEU A 166 -3.42 -0.20 6.08
N GLY A 167 -4.52 -0.13 6.83
CA GLY A 167 -5.51 -1.21 6.90
C GLY A 167 -6.13 -1.53 5.55
N ILE A 168 -6.52 -0.50 4.79
CA ILE A 168 -7.05 -0.65 3.42
C ILE A 168 -5.97 -1.22 2.49
N TYR A 169 -4.75 -0.68 2.55
CA TYR A 169 -3.63 -1.15 1.74
C TYR A 169 -3.34 -2.64 1.97
N LEU A 170 -3.12 -3.04 3.22
CA LEU A 170 -2.86 -4.44 3.58
C LEU A 170 -4.04 -5.35 3.22
N GLY A 171 -5.28 -4.88 3.43
CA GLY A 171 -6.48 -5.60 3.07
C GLY A 171 -6.60 -5.88 1.57
N ALA A 172 -6.53 -4.83 0.75
CA ALA A 172 -6.63 -4.94 -0.69
C ALA A 172 -5.48 -5.77 -1.28
N MET A 173 -4.26 -5.54 -0.80
CA MET A 173 -3.06 -6.27 -1.21
C MET A 173 -3.14 -7.76 -0.86
N SER A 174 -3.66 -8.08 0.32
CA SER A 174 -3.91 -9.45 0.78
C SER A 174 -4.90 -10.19 -0.12
N ILE A 175 -6.03 -9.55 -0.45
CA ILE A 175 -7.05 -10.12 -1.35
C ILE A 175 -6.45 -10.32 -2.75
N ALA A 176 -5.75 -9.31 -3.28
CA ALA A 176 -5.08 -9.41 -4.57
C ALA A 176 -4.07 -10.57 -4.59
N TYR A 177 -3.23 -10.68 -3.58
CA TYR A 177 -2.25 -11.78 -3.48
C TYR A 177 -2.93 -13.15 -3.36
N LEU A 178 -3.97 -13.30 -2.53
CA LEU A 178 -4.74 -14.55 -2.43
C LEU A 178 -5.41 -14.93 -3.76
N SER A 179 -5.86 -13.95 -4.55
CA SER A 179 -6.49 -14.21 -5.84
C SER A 179 -5.55 -14.91 -6.83
N LEU A 180 -4.23 -14.69 -6.69
CA LEU A 180 -3.19 -15.34 -7.50
C LEU A 180 -3.10 -16.85 -7.24
N TYR A 181 -3.67 -17.34 -6.13
CA TYR A 181 -3.75 -18.78 -5.85
C TYR A 181 -4.62 -19.51 -6.87
N LYS A 182 -5.75 -18.90 -7.29
CA LYS A 182 -6.63 -19.46 -8.32
C LYS A 182 -5.91 -19.72 -9.63
N PHE A 183 -4.85 -18.97 -9.90
CA PHE A 183 -4.04 -19.06 -11.11
C PHE A 183 -2.80 -19.95 -10.95
N ASN A 184 -2.66 -20.68 -9.84
CA ASN A 184 -1.49 -21.51 -9.51
C ASN A 184 -0.16 -20.73 -9.54
N ILE A 185 -0.19 -19.44 -9.22
CA ILE A 185 0.99 -18.57 -9.16
C ILE A 185 1.65 -18.66 -7.77
N ILE A 186 0.84 -18.76 -6.72
CA ILE A 186 1.32 -18.84 -5.33
C ILE A 186 1.13 -20.25 -4.75
N SER A 187 2.05 -20.67 -3.89
CA SER A 187 2.05 -22.01 -3.28
C SER A 187 1.17 -22.08 -2.04
N ASN A 188 0.77 -23.29 -1.64
CA ASN A 188 0.04 -23.55 -0.39
C ASN A 188 0.75 -23.00 0.85
N ARG A 189 2.09 -22.93 0.85
CA ARG A 189 2.86 -22.41 1.99
C ARG A 189 2.57 -20.92 2.24
N ALA A 190 2.18 -20.17 1.20
CA ALA A 190 1.81 -18.77 1.34
C ALA A 190 0.60 -18.58 2.27
N PHE A 191 -0.30 -19.56 2.38
CA PHE A 191 -1.48 -19.50 3.25
C PHE A 191 -1.15 -19.54 4.74
N LEU A 192 -0.01 -20.13 5.11
CA LEU A 192 0.40 -20.24 6.51
C LEU A 192 0.77 -18.89 7.13
N PHE A 193 1.09 -17.91 6.29
CA PHE A 193 1.48 -16.57 6.73
C PHE A 193 0.27 -15.65 6.99
N PHE A 194 -0.88 -15.93 6.38
CA PHE A 194 -2.07 -15.06 6.46
C PHE A 194 -2.64 -14.82 7.86
N PRO A 195 -2.57 -15.76 8.83
CA PRO A 195 -2.95 -15.45 10.21
C PRO A 195 -2.20 -14.25 10.79
N ILE A 196 -0.90 -14.11 10.50
CA ILE A 196 -0.09 -12.99 10.95
C ILE A 196 -0.55 -11.69 10.28
N VAL A 197 -0.87 -11.74 8.98
CA VAL A 197 -1.38 -10.57 8.24
C VAL A 197 -2.71 -10.11 8.81
N ILE A 198 -3.68 -11.02 8.98
CA ILE A 198 -5.00 -10.71 9.54
C ILE A 198 -4.86 -10.13 10.95
N PHE A 199 -4.03 -10.75 11.78
CA PHE A 199 -3.73 -10.26 13.12
C PHE A 199 -3.12 -8.85 13.07
N SER A 200 -2.11 -8.60 12.24
CA SER A 200 -1.51 -7.27 12.11
C SER A 200 -2.50 -6.20 11.66
N ILE A 201 -3.41 -6.52 10.74
CA ILE A 201 -4.45 -5.58 10.29
C ILE A 201 -5.41 -5.29 11.45
N LEU A 202 -5.80 -6.32 12.22
CA LEU A 202 -6.71 -6.16 13.36
C LEU A 202 -6.07 -5.31 14.47
N MET A 203 -4.76 -5.44 14.71
CA MET A 203 -3.99 -4.64 15.68
C MET A 203 -3.92 -3.15 15.35
N LEU A 204 -4.24 -2.75 14.11
CA LEU A 204 -4.41 -1.34 13.76
C LEU A 204 -5.63 -0.73 14.46
N THR A 205 -6.62 -1.54 14.89
CA THR A 205 -7.87 -1.18 15.59
C THR A 205 -8.75 -0.12 14.94
N SER A 206 -8.40 0.34 13.74
CA SER A 206 -9.16 1.34 13.02
C SER A 206 -10.39 0.72 12.36
N LYS A 207 -11.48 1.49 12.19
CA LYS A 207 -12.72 1.00 11.55
C LYS A 207 -12.45 0.38 10.18
N ALA A 208 -11.62 1.04 9.38
CA ALA A 208 -11.24 0.56 8.06
C ALA A 208 -10.40 -0.73 8.13
N ALA A 209 -9.49 -0.83 9.10
CA ALA A 209 -8.67 -2.01 9.30
C ALA A 209 -9.49 -3.21 9.79
N ILE A 210 -10.46 -3.01 10.69
CA ILE A 210 -11.36 -4.08 11.14
C ILE A 210 -12.13 -4.66 9.94
N ILE A 211 -12.78 -3.80 9.14
CA ILE A 211 -13.49 -4.23 7.92
C ILE A 211 -12.54 -4.96 6.96
N SER A 212 -11.34 -4.42 6.74
CA SER A 212 -10.34 -5.03 5.86
C SER A 212 -9.90 -6.41 6.38
N SER A 213 -9.65 -6.56 7.68
CA SER A 213 -9.26 -7.84 8.30
C SER A 213 -10.37 -8.89 8.17
N MET A 214 -11.64 -8.50 8.35
CA MET A 214 -12.79 -9.39 8.17
C MET A 214 -12.88 -9.88 6.72
N LEU A 215 -12.75 -8.98 5.74
CA LEU A 215 -12.79 -9.34 4.32
C LEU A 215 -11.64 -10.29 3.95
N VAL A 216 -10.42 -10.00 4.42
CA VAL A 216 -9.26 -10.87 4.20
C VAL A 216 -9.47 -12.24 4.85
N ALA A 217 -9.99 -12.30 6.08
CA ALA A 217 -10.25 -13.55 6.78
C ALA A 217 -11.29 -14.41 6.03
N ILE A 218 -12.41 -13.82 5.62
CA ILE A 218 -13.45 -14.50 4.83
C ILE A 218 -12.84 -15.03 3.52
N TYR A 219 -12.08 -14.18 2.81
CA TYR A 219 -11.48 -14.56 1.55
C TYR A 219 -10.42 -15.67 1.72
N TRP A 220 -9.54 -15.56 2.72
CA TRP A 220 -8.54 -16.58 3.03
C TRP A 220 -9.18 -17.94 3.35
N VAL A 221 -10.18 -17.94 4.23
CA VAL A 221 -10.92 -19.15 4.60
C VAL A 221 -11.59 -19.81 3.39
N SER A 222 -12.12 -19.00 2.46
CA SER A 222 -12.75 -19.49 1.23
C SER A 222 -11.81 -20.29 0.32
N PHE A 223 -10.50 -20.27 0.54
CA PHE A 223 -9.53 -21.11 -0.19
C PHE A 223 -8.98 -22.28 0.62
N THR A 224 -9.11 -22.25 1.95
CA THR A 224 -8.68 -23.35 2.81
C THR A 224 -9.69 -24.50 2.81
N LYS A 225 -9.30 -25.70 3.25
CA LYS A 225 -10.22 -26.85 3.39
C LYS A 225 -11.34 -26.63 4.42
N TYR A 226 -11.26 -25.57 5.23
CA TYR A 226 -12.17 -25.25 6.33
C TYR A 226 -13.34 -24.31 5.93
N ARG A 227 -13.72 -24.30 4.64
CA ARG A 227 -14.80 -23.44 4.09
C ARG A 227 -16.12 -23.53 4.88
N LEU A 228 -16.54 -24.75 5.21
CA LEU A 228 -17.84 -25.05 5.82
C LEU A 228 -17.96 -24.62 7.29
N PRO A 229 -17.05 -25.01 8.22
CA PRO A 229 -17.21 -24.68 9.63
C PRO A 229 -17.18 -23.18 9.94
N ILE A 230 -16.46 -22.37 9.16
CA ILE A 230 -16.32 -20.93 9.41
C ILE A 230 -17.48 -20.13 8.79
N LEU A 231 -18.02 -20.56 7.64
CA LEU A 231 -19.28 -20.00 7.12
C LEU A 231 -20.43 -20.25 8.10
N LEU A 232 -20.48 -21.45 8.70
CA LEU A 232 -21.45 -21.78 9.74
C LEU A 232 -21.25 -20.96 11.03
N PHE A 233 -20.01 -20.73 11.46
CA PHE A 233 -19.71 -19.90 12.62
C PHE A 233 -20.10 -18.43 12.42
N ASN A 234 -19.78 -17.83 11.26
CA ASN A 234 -20.18 -16.44 10.94
C ASN A 234 -21.71 -16.30 10.81
N PHE A 235 -22.40 -17.34 10.34
CA PHE A 235 -23.87 -17.35 10.30
C PHE A 235 -24.46 -17.41 11.71
N TYR A 236 -23.91 -18.25 12.59
CA TYR A 236 -24.33 -18.36 13.99
C TYR A 236 -24.01 -17.10 14.81
N SER A 237 -22.84 -16.48 14.64
CA SER A 237 -22.48 -15.26 15.37
C SER A 237 -23.36 -14.07 14.98
N ASN A 238 -23.74 -13.95 13.71
CA ASN A 238 -24.69 -12.93 13.25
C ASN A 238 -26.13 -13.19 13.75
N LEU A 239 -26.53 -14.45 13.92
CA LEU A 239 -27.85 -14.79 14.47
C LEU A 239 -27.99 -14.49 15.97
N ILE A 240 -26.86 -14.46 16.70
CA ILE A 240 -26.80 -14.16 18.14
C ILE A 240 -26.71 -12.65 18.40
N LEU A 241 -26.13 -11.87 17.48
CA LEU A 241 -26.01 -10.40 17.59
C LEU A 241 -27.29 -9.63 17.19
N PHE A 242 -28.28 -10.30 16.59
CA PHE A 242 -29.58 -9.71 16.21
C PHE A 242 -30.78 -10.30 17.01
N ARG A 243 -30.51 -10.93 18.15
CA ARG A 243 -31.48 -11.23 19.21
C ARG A 243 -31.16 -10.39 20.43
#